data_AF-A0A7S1F0W6-F1
#
_entry.id   AF-A0A7S1F0W6-F1
#
_cell.length_a   1.000
_cell.length_b   1.000
_cell.length_c   1.000
_cell.angle_alpha   90.00
_cell.angle_beta   90.00
_cell.angle_gamma   90.00
#
_symmetry.space_group_name_H-M   'P 1'
#
loop_
_entity.id
_entity.type
_entity.pdbx_description
1 polymer ?
#
loop_
_entity_poly.entity_id
_entity_poly.type
_entity_poly.pdbx_seq_one_letter_code
_entity_poly.pdbx_strand_id
1 'polypeptide(L)'
;SLSMTMLTLFMSVAGGVDWWEVMRLTLEIHIICGLVFVLFVTITVLAVLNVINAIFVNDAIESTRTDHDLRVHGELEETRLMLESLTAIFAKMESEESDGGLIPERFFIEQVEREETKMQFALIGLYYTDGLNFFRFLDIEFNHT
;
A
#
# COMPACT_ATOMS: atom_id res chain seq x y z
N SER A 1 -25.50 45.58 -15.95
CA SER A 1 -26.41 44.42 -16.02
C SER A 1 -25.89 43.34 -15.09
N LEU A 2 -26.77 42.48 -14.56
CA LEU A 2 -26.40 41.42 -13.61
C LEU A 2 -25.33 40.47 -14.18
N SER A 3 -25.41 40.16 -15.47
CA SER A 3 -24.42 39.33 -16.17
C SER A 3 -23.00 39.92 -16.14
N MET A 4 -22.86 41.22 -16.36
CA MET A 4 -21.56 41.90 -16.28
C MET A 4 -21.01 41.91 -14.85
N THR A 5 -21.87 42.03 -13.85
CA THR A 5 -21.46 41.92 -12.44
C THR A 5 -20.92 40.53 -12.15
N MET A 6 -21.64 39.47 -12.54
CA MET A 6 -21.16 38.08 -12.37
C MET A 6 -19.84 37.84 -13.09
N LEU A 7 -19.69 38.35 -14.32
CA LEU A 7 -18.44 38.25 -15.08
C LEU A 7 -17.29 38.99 -14.37
N THR A 8 -17.53 40.17 -13.82
CA THR A 8 -16.51 40.95 -13.09
C THR A 8 -16.05 40.25 -11.81
N LEU A 9 -17.00 39.67 -11.05
CA LEU A 9 -16.68 38.87 -9.87
C LEU A 9 -15.84 37.63 -10.24
N PHE A 10 -16.21 36.94 -11.33
CA PHE A 10 -15.44 35.81 -11.85
C PHE A 10 -14.03 36.24 -12.29
N MET A 11 -13.89 37.32 -13.07
CA MET A 11 -12.60 37.84 -13.51
C MET A 11 -11.70 38.24 -12.34
N SER A 12 -12.27 38.76 -11.25
CA SER A 12 -11.52 39.15 -10.05
C SER A 12 -10.88 37.95 -9.33
N VAL A 13 -11.51 36.77 -9.40
CA VAL A 13 -11.00 35.53 -8.79
C VAL A 13 -10.10 34.77 -9.76
N ALA A 14 -10.46 34.74 -11.04
CA ALA A 14 -9.71 34.04 -12.09
C ALA A 14 -8.40 34.76 -12.50
N GLY A 15 -8.14 35.96 -11.97
CA GLY A 15 -6.96 36.76 -12.31
C GLY A 15 -7.08 37.54 -13.63
N GLY A 16 -8.29 37.70 -14.15
CA GLY A 16 -8.55 38.50 -15.36
C GLY A 16 -8.56 40.01 -15.13
N VAL A 17 -8.83 40.45 -13.90
CA VAL A 17 -8.68 41.83 -13.44
C VAL A 17 -8.15 41.82 -12.02
N ASP A 18 -7.35 42.82 -11.64
CA ASP A 18 -6.91 42.97 -10.26
C ASP A 18 -8.13 43.26 -9.37
N TRP A 19 -8.39 42.38 -8.42
CA TRP A 19 -9.49 42.52 -7.46
C TRP A 19 -9.40 43.84 -6.68
N TRP A 20 -8.20 44.42 -6.51
CA TRP A 20 -8.01 45.73 -5.90
C TRP A 20 -8.65 46.88 -6.70
N GLU A 21 -8.64 46.80 -8.03
CA GLU A 21 -9.29 47.79 -8.89
C GLU A 21 -10.81 47.79 -8.69
N VAL A 22 -11.41 46.61 -8.63
CA VAL A 22 -12.85 46.44 -8.38
C VAL A 22 -13.20 46.85 -6.95
N MET A 23 -12.34 46.53 -5.97
CA MET A 23 -12.52 46.92 -4.58
C MET A 23 -12.56 48.44 -4.39
N ARG A 24 -11.64 49.18 -5.01
CA ARG A 24 -11.61 50.66 -4.95
C ARG A 24 -12.90 51.26 -5.48
N LEU A 25 -13.35 50.83 -6.67
CA LEU A 25 -14.60 51.28 -7.27
C LEU A 25 -15.81 50.98 -6.38
N THR A 26 -15.81 49.82 -5.72
CA THR A 26 -16.91 49.41 -4.85
C THR A 26 -16.95 50.20 -3.54
N LEU A 27 -15.78 50.56 -2.99
CA LEU A 27 -15.65 51.36 -1.78
C LEU A 27 -16.09 52.82 -1.99
N GLU A 28 -15.84 53.37 -3.18
CA GLU A 28 -16.30 54.72 -3.58
C GLU A 28 -17.83 54.82 -3.62
N ILE A 29 -18.52 53.71 -3.90
CA ILE A 29 -19.99 53.65 -3.89
C ILE A 29 -20.51 53.54 -2.45
N HIS A 30 -20.09 52.50 -1.73
CA HIS A 30 -20.53 52.28 -0.35
C HIS A 30 -19.63 51.28 0.38
N ILE A 31 -19.30 51.58 1.63
CA ILE A 31 -18.40 50.74 2.44
C ILE A 31 -18.90 49.30 2.63
N ILE A 32 -20.21 49.10 2.79
CA ILE A 32 -20.81 47.75 2.91
C ILE A 32 -20.59 46.94 1.63
N CYS A 33 -20.67 47.56 0.44
CA CYS A 33 -20.44 46.86 -0.81
C CYS A 33 -18.99 46.37 -0.90
N GLY A 34 -18.02 47.19 -0.44
CA GLY A 34 -16.63 46.79 -0.34
C GLY A 34 -16.42 45.61 0.62
N LEU A 35 -17.07 45.64 1.80
CA LEU A 35 -17.02 44.54 2.77
C LEU A 35 -17.58 43.23 2.19
N VAL A 36 -18.73 43.29 1.50
CA VAL A 36 -19.32 42.12 0.84
C VAL A 36 -18.41 41.57 -0.25
N PHE A 37 -17.76 42.44 -1.03
CA PHE A 37 -16.82 42.04 -2.07
C PHE A 37 -15.57 41.35 -1.50
N VAL A 38 -14.98 41.88 -0.42
CA VAL A 38 -13.84 41.24 0.25
C VAL A 38 -14.20 39.88 0.83
N LEU A 39 -15.38 39.77 1.45
CA LEU A 39 -15.88 38.51 1.98
C LEU A 39 -16.06 37.48 0.86
N PHE A 40 -16.63 37.89 -0.27
CA PHE A 40 -16.75 37.06 -1.47
C PHE A 40 -15.38 36.54 -1.92
N VAL A 41 -14.41 37.43 -2.17
CA VAL A 41 -13.07 37.04 -2.64
C VAL A 41 -12.39 36.08 -1.65
N THR A 42 -12.47 36.38 -0.35
CA THR A 42 -11.84 35.56 0.71
C THR A 42 -12.44 34.16 0.74
N ILE A 43 -13.76 34.04 0.76
CA ILE A 43 -14.45 32.74 0.77
C ILE A 43 -14.13 31.96 -0.49
N THR A 44 -14.14 32.60 -1.68
CA THR A 44 -13.86 31.90 -2.93
C THR A 44 -12.41 31.41 -3.00
N VAL A 45 -11.44 32.23 -2.59
CA VAL A 45 -10.02 31.82 -2.54
C VAL A 45 -9.82 30.67 -1.56
N LEU A 46 -10.40 30.75 -0.36
CA LEU A 46 -10.33 29.66 0.62
C LEU A 46 -11.02 28.39 0.11
N ALA A 47 -12.15 28.51 -0.58
CA ALA A 47 -12.86 27.36 -1.17
C ALA A 47 -12.01 26.68 -2.24
N VAL A 48 -11.41 27.44 -3.17
CA VAL A 48 -10.53 26.90 -4.20
C VAL A 48 -9.30 26.26 -3.57
N LEU A 49 -8.67 26.90 -2.58
CA LEU A 49 -7.53 26.36 -1.87
C LEU A 49 -7.89 25.06 -1.14
N ASN A 50 -9.06 24.97 -0.52
CA ASN A 50 -9.53 23.77 0.16
C ASN A 50 -9.76 22.61 -0.83
N VAL A 51 -10.32 22.89 -2.02
CA VAL A 51 -10.47 21.87 -3.07
C VAL A 51 -9.11 21.36 -3.54
N ILE A 52 -8.18 22.28 -3.81
CA ILE A 52 -6.83 21.93 -4.24
C ILE A 52 -6.12 21.11 -3.16
N ASN A 53 -6.14 21.57 -1.91
CA ASN A 53 -5.54 20.85 -0.78
C ASN A 53 -6.18 19.48 -0.58
N ALA A 54 -7.50 19.34 -0.73
CA ALA A 54 -8.17 18.04 -0.61
C ALA A 54 -7.67 17.05 -1.66
N ILE A 55 -7.45 17.50 -2.90
CA ILE A 55 -6.88 16.66 -3.97
C ILE A 55 -5.45 16.24 -3.59
N PHE A 56 -4.58 17.19 -3.22
CA PHE A 56 -3.20 16.89 -2.84
C PHE A 56 -3.09 15.97 -1.62
N VAL A 57 -3.95 16.17 -0.61
CA VAL A 57 -3.99 15.31 0.56
C VAL A 57 -4.47 13.90 0.19
N ASN A 58 -5.47 13.78 -0.69
CA ASN A 58 -5.92 12.48 -1.18
C ASN A 58 -4.79 11.75 -1.93
N ASP A 59 -4.10 12.43 -2.85
CA ASP A 59 -2.99 11.85 -3.61
C ASP A 59 -1.83 11.41 -2.69
N ALA A 60 -1.49 12.20 -1.67
CA ALA A 60 -0.44 11.86 -0.71
C ALA A 60 -0.82 10.66 0.20
N ILE A 61 -2.11 10.53 0.56
CA ILE A 61 -2.61 9.38 1.32
C ILE A 61 -2.64 8.13 0.42
N GLU A 62 -3.08 8.27 -0.83
CA GLU A 62 -3.14 7.15 -1.79
C GLU A 62 -1.75 6.60 -2.09
N SER A 63 -0.74 7.44 -2.32
CA SER A 63 0.63 6.99 -2.55
C SER A 63 1.18 6.19 -1.36
N THR A 64 0.89 6.62 -0.13
CA THR A 64 1.31 5.92 1.09
C THR A 64 0.61 4.56 1.23
N ARG A 65 -0.66 4.46 0.81
CA ARG A 65 -1.42 3.21 0.83
C ARG A 65 -0.93 2.23 -0.23
N THR A 66 -0.69 2.69 -1.46
CA THR A 66 -0.16 1.84 -2.53
C THR A 66 1.17 1.22 -2.13
N ASP A 67 2.07 1.98 -1.51
CA ASP A 67 3.35 1.44 -1.04
C ASP A 67 3.20 0.37 0.04
N HIS A 68 2.21 0.52 0.93
CA HIS A 68 1.91 -0.48 1.96
C HIS A 68 1.29 -1.75 1.36
N ASP A 69 0.26 -1.62 0.51
CA ASP A 69 -0.42 -2.75 -0.10
C ASP A 69 0.50 -3.53 -1.04
N LEU A 70 1.35 -2.84 -1.81
CA LEU A 70 2.38 -3.49 -2.63
C LEU A 70 3.39 -4.27 -1.78
N ARG A 71 3.79 -3.74 -0.61
CA ARG A 71 4.66 -4.45 0.32
C ARG A 71 3.98 -5.70 0.90
N VAL A 72 2.73 -5.59 1.35
CA VAL A 72 1.97 -6.73 1.88
C VAL A 72 1.76 -7.80 0.80
N HIS A 73 1.43 -7.42 -0.43
CA HIS A 73 1.32 -8.35 -1.55
C HIS A 73 2.66 -9.00 -1.90
N GLY A 74 3.77 -8.26 -1.82
CA GLY A 74 5.11 -8.81 -2.01
C GLY A 74 5.46 -9.87 -0.98
N GLU A 75 5.23 -9.60 0.31
CA GLU A 75 5.50 -10.55 1.41
C GLU A 75 4.61 -11.82 1.32
N LEU A 76 3.34 -11.65 0.93
CA LEU A 76 2.43 -12.79 0.71
C LEU A 76 2.88 -13.66 -0.46
N GLU A 77 3.32 -13.06 -1.56
CA GLU A 77 3.78 -13.79 -2.74
C GLU A 77 5.11 -14.51 -2.47
N GLU A 78 6.03 -13.88 -1.74
CA GLU A 78 7.27 -14.51 -1.28
C GLU A 78 6.98 -15.72 -0.38
N THR A 79 6.04 -15.57 0.57
CA THR A 79 5.59 -16.66 1.43
C THR A 79 4.95 -17.79 0.62
N ARG A 80 4.14 -17.47 -0.39
CA ARG A 80 3.50 -18.45 -1.28
C ARG A 80 4.53 -19.25 -2.06
N LEU A 81 5.51 -18.58 -2.68
CA LEU A 81 6.59 -19.22 -3.42
C LEU A 81 7.47 -20.09 -2.53
N MET A 82 7.74 -19.65 -1.30
CA MET A 82 8.41 -20.44 -0.27
C MET A 82 7.63 -21.73 0.04
N LEU A 83 6.32 -21.63 0.30
CA LEU A 83 5.47 -22.78 0.59
C LEU A 83 5.36 -23.75 -0.59
N GLU A 84 5.27 -23.25 -1.83
CA GLU A 84 5.26 -24.10 -3.04
C GLU A 84 6.57 -24.87 -3.18
N SER A 85 7.70 -24.21 -2.99
CA SER A 85 9.02 -24.84 -3.08
C SER A 85 9.21 -25.88 -1.98
N LEU A 86 8.78 -25.57 -0.76
CA LEU A 86 8.79 -26.49 0.38
C LEU A 86 7.93 -27.74 0.08
N THR A 87 6.70 -27.53 -0.40
CA THR A 87 5.78 -28.61 -0.77
C THR A 87 6.36 -29.51 -1.87
N ALA A 88 7.05 -28.92 -2.86
CA ALA A 88 7.72 -29.68 -3.92
C ALA A 88 8.86 -30.56 -3.39
N ILE A 89 9.64 -30.08 -2.41
CA ILE A 89 10.69 -30.87 -1.75
C ILE A 89 10.07 -32.06 -1.02
N PHE A 90 9.01 -31.84 -0.23
CA PHE A 90 8.31 -32.91 0.49
C PHE A 90 7.67 -33.94 -0.45
N ALA A 91 7.03 -33.49 -1.54
CA ALA A 91 6.44 -34.37 -2.54
C ALA A 91 7.50 -35.26 -3.23
N LYS A 92 8.71 -34.73 -3.47
CA LYS A 92 9.84 -35.51 -3.99
C LYS A 92 10.23 -36.61 -2.99
N MET A 93 10.37 -36.28 -1.70
CA MET A 93 10.70 -37.27 -0.66
C MET A 93 9.64 -38.35 -0.53
N GLU A 94 8.36 -37.99 -0.56
CA GLU A 94 7.24 -38.96 -0.48
C GLU A 94 7.29 -39.98 -1.64
N SER A 95 7.56 -39.51 -2.87
CA SER A 95 7.62 -40.36 -4.06
C SER A 95 8.77 -41.37 -4.07
N GLU A 96 9.81 -41.15 -3.27
CA GLU A 96 10.99 -42.02 -3.21
C GLU A 96 10.79 -43.24 -2.31
N GLU A 97 9.95 -43.18 -1.27
CA GLU A 97 9.85 -44.29 -0.29
C GLU A 97 8.50 -44.46 0.44
N SER A 98 7.42 -43.73 0.09
CA SER A 98 6.13 -43.84 0.80
C SER A 98 5.03 -44.54 -0.01
N ASP A 99 4.42 -45.55 0.61
CA ASP A 99 3.11 -46.11 0.25
C ASP A 99 2.12 -45.61 1.32
N GLY A 100 1.53 -44.42 1.13
CA GLY A 100 0.45 -43.93 1.98
C GLY A 100 0.56 -42.53 2.60
N GLY A 101 1.44 -41.63 2.13
CA GLY A 101 1.42 -40.21 2.53
C GLY A 101 2.10 -39.87 3.85
N LEU A 102 2.82 -40.83 4.43
CA LEU A 102 3.59 -40.65 5.67
C LEU A 102 5.07 -40.89 5.38
N ILE A 103 5.91 -39.94 5.77
CA ILE A 103 7.37 -40.01 5.67
C ILE A 103 7.90 -40.47 7.03
N PRO A 104 8.49 -41.67 7.16
CA PRO A 104 9.05 -42.14 8.43
C PRO A 104 10.16 -41.20 8.92
N GLU A 105 10.20 -40.89 10.22
CA GLU A 105 11.20 -39.99 10.83
C GLU A 105 12.64 -40.32 10.39
N ARG A 106 13.01 -41.61 10.44
CA ARG A 106 14.34 -42.10 10.04
C ARG A 106 14.70 -41.74 8.59
N PHE A 107 13.73 -41.85 7.68
CA PHE A 107 13.91 -41.60 6.26
C PHE A 107 13.95 -40.10 5.97
N PHE A 108 13.12 -39.32 6.68
CA PHE A 108 13.18 -37.87 6.62
C PHE A 108 14.57 -37.35 7.03
N ILE A 109 15.10 -37.79 8.18
CA ILE A 109 16.42 -37.36 8.66
C ILE A 109 17.50 -37.71 7.64
N GLU A 110 17.47 -38.92 7.06
CA GLU A 110 18.45 -39.34 6.06
C GLU A 110 18.38 -38.48 4.78
N GLN A 111 17.18 -38.16 4.30
CA GLN A 111 16.98 -37.34 3.09
C GLN A 111 17.32 -35.87 3.31
N VAL A 112 16.96 -35.31 4.46
CA VAL A 112 17.26 -33.92 4.80
C VAL A 112 18.76 -33.72 5.02
N GLU A 113 19.48 -34.72 5.54
CA GLU A 113 20.93 -34.62 5.73
C GLU A 113 21.74 -34.63 4.42
N ARG A 114 21.13 -35.00 3.28
CA ARG A 114 21.77 -34.97 1.95
C ARG A 114 22.09 -33.53 1.54
N GLU A 115 23.28 -33.33 0.96
CA GLU A 115 23.71 -31.99 0.51
C GLU A 115 22.75 -31.34 -0.50
N GLU A 116 22.17 -32.12 -1.42
CA GLU A 116 21.22 -31.61 -2.41
C GLU A 116 19.97 -31.02 -1.73
N THR A 117 19.42 -31.73 -0.74
CA THR A 117 18.24 -31.32 0.02
C THR A 117 18.55 -30.12 0.92
N LYS A 118 19.70 -30.12 1.62
CA LYS A 118 20.17 -28.96 2.40
C LYS A 118 20.30 -27.70 1.55
N MET A 119 20.84 -27.82 0.34
CA MET A 119 20.96 -26.72 -0.61
C MET A 119 19.59 -26.20 -1.04
N GLN A 120 18.61 -27.10 -1.27
CA GLN A 120 17.24 -26.70 -1.62
C GLN A 120 16.54 -25.94 -0.48
N PHE A 121 16.69 -26.39 0.77
CA PHE A 121 16.16 -25.65 1.92
C PHE A 121 16.87 -24.30 2.11
N ALA A 122 18.19 -24.24 1.93
CA ALA A 122 18.96 -23.01 2.00
C ALA A 122 18.56 -21.98 0.92
N LEU A 123 18.20 -22.44 -0.29
CA LEU A 123 17.68 -21.59 -1.37
C LEU A 123 16.34 -20.94 -1.02
N ILE A 124 15.57 -21.56 -0.14
CA ILE A 124 14.27 -21.07 0.34
C ILE A 124 14.45 -20.24 1.64
N GLY A 125 15.68 -20.06 2.12
CA GLY A 125 15.99 -19.30 3.33
C GLY A 125 15.83 -20.09 4.63
N LEU A 126 15.64 -21.41 4.55
CA LEU A 126 15.55 -22.29 5.71
C LEU A 126 16.93 -22.89 6.03
N TYR A 127 17.51 -22.43 7.14
CA TYR A 127 18.76 -22.96 7.68
C TYR A 127 18.46 -23.75 8.95
N TYR A 128 18.86 -25.02 8.98
CA TYR A 128 18.76 -25.86 10.16
C TYR A 128 20.10 -26.53 10.45
N THR A 129 20.37 -26.75 11.73
CA THR A 129 21.64 -27.31 12.21
C THR A 129 21.63 -28.83 12.24
N ASP A 130 20.46 -29.43 12.44
CA ASP A 130 20.26 -30.88 12.63
C ASP A 130 18.88 -31.28 12.11
N GLY A 131 18.84 -32.28 11.23
CA GLY A 131 17.60 -32.83 10.67
C GLY A 131 16.60 -33.34 11.72
N LEU A 132 17.07 -33.83 12.89
CA LEU A 132 16.19 -34.28 13.97
C LEU A 132 15.45 -33.10 14.62
N ASN A 133 16.15 -32.02 14.90
CA ASN A 133 15.55 -30.81 15.47
C ASN A 133 14.63 -30.13 14.45
N PHE A 134 14.98 -30.21 13.16
CA PHE A 134 14.13 -29.73 12.08
C PHE A 134 12.83 -30.53 11.97
N PHE A 135 12.88 -31.86 12.03
CA PHE A 135 11.69 -32.72 12.04
C PHE A 135 10.77 -32.39 13.22
N ARG A 136 11.32 -32.27 14.44
CA ARG A 136 10.56 -31.89 15.64
C ARG A 136 9.94 -30.49 15.56
N PHE A 137 10.55 -29.59 14.80
CA PHE A 137 10.01 -28.25 14.58
C PHE A 137 8.86 -28.27 13.58
N LEU A 138 8.87 -29.18 12.61
CA LEU A 138 7.82 -29.33 11.60
C LEU A 138 6.63 -30.16 12.11
N ASP A 139 6.88 -31.12 13.00
CA ASP A 139 5.88 -31.95 13.66
C ASP A 139 5.15 -31.17 14.77
N ILE A 140 4.47 -30.09 14.38
CA ILE A 140 3.70 -29.21 15.29
C ILE A 140 2.34 -29.83 15.61
N GLU A 141 1.82 -30.68 14.72
CA GLU A 141 0.68 -31.55 14.99
C GLU A 141 1.19 -32.87 15.54
N PHE A 142 1.34 -32.95 16.87
CA PHE A 142 1.61 -34.16 17.65
C PHE A 142 0.70 -35.32 17.24
N ASN A 143 1.04 -36.04 16.17
CA ASN A 143 0.41 -37.29 15.80
C ASN A 143 1.42 -38.40 16.08
N HIS A 144 1.69 -38.59 17.37
CA HIS A 144 2.36 -39.78 17.87
C HIS A 144 1.46 -41.00 17.59
N THR A 145 1.80 -41.77 16.56
CA THR A 145 1.51 -43.21 16.53
C THR A 145 2.79 -43.99 16.44
#